data_AF-A0A7X4CCP0-F1
#
_entry.id   AF-A0A7X4CCP0-F1
#
_cell.length_a   1.000
_cell.length_b   1.000
_cell.length_c   1.000
_cell.angle_alpha   90.00
_cell.angle_beta   90.00
_cell.angle_gamma   90.00
#
_symmetry.space_group_name_H-M   'P 1'
#
loop_
_entity.id
_entity.type
_entity.pdbx_description
1 polymer ?
#
loop_
_entity_poly.entity_id
_entity_poly.type
_entity_poly.pdbx_seq_one_letter_code
_entity_poly.pdbx_strand_id
1 'polypeptide(L)' 'IDVVTFASSSTVRNFFQLFDEAHDLKQRLNGTIIASIGPITADTIREMGLDVHVMAARNTIPALVQSLVDYVRHEVPS' A
#
# COMPACT_ATOMS: atom_id res chain seq x y z
N ILE A 1 12.92 1.44 0.07
CA ILE A 1 11.78 1.55 -0.87
C ILE A 1 10.86 2.58 -0.26
N ASP A 2 10.50 3.63 -0.98
CA ASP A 2 9.71 4.74 -0.42
C ASP A 2 8.20 4.48 -0.53
N VAL A 3 7.78 3.78 -1.59
CA VAL A 3 6.36 3.47 -1.85
C VAL A 3 6.21 2.05 -2.38
N VAL A 4 5.18 1.35 -1.89
CA VAL A 4 4.67 0.09 -2.45
C VAL A 4 3.19 0.26 -2.79
N THR A 5 2.79 -0.14 -4.00
CA THR A 5 1.41 -0.04 -4.46
C THR A 5 0.84 -1.42 -4.77
N PHE A 6 -0.37 -1.69 -4.31
CA PHE A 6 -1.10 -2.93 -4.62
C PHE A 6 -2.33 -2.64 -5.48
N ALA A 7 -2.34 -3.25 -6.67
CA ALA A 7 -3.44 -3.15 -7.62
C ALA A 7 -4.46 -4.30 -7.52
N SER A 8 -4.22 -5.27 -6.63
CA SER A 8 -5.17 -6.36 -6.37
C SER A 8 -4.87 -7.04 -5.03
N SER A 9 -5.89 -7.66 -4.45
CA SER A 9 -5.74 -8.45 -3.22
C SER A 9 -4.88 -9.69 -3.41
N SER A 10 -4.89 -10.32 -4.60
CA SER A 10 -4.02 -11.48 -4.86
C SER A 10 -2.56 -11.09 -4.88
N THR A 11 -2.21 -9.91 -5.43
CA THR A 11 -0.84 -9.38 -5.35
C THR A 11 -0.39 -9.18 -3.91
N VAL A 12 -1.28 -8.70 -3.01
CA VAL A 12 -0.97 -8.59 -1.58
C VAL A 12 -0.65 -9.96 -1.00
N ARG A 13 -1.57 -10.93 -1.12
CA ARG A 13 -1.37 -12.27 -0.54
C ARG A 13 -0.11 -12.95 -1.06
N ASN A 14 0.11 -12.89 -2.38
CA ASN A 14 1.30 -13.47 -3.00
C ASN A 14 2.58 -12.78 -2.53
N PHE A 15 2.57 -11.45 -2.39
CA PHE A 15 3.74 -10.71 -1.91
C PHE A 15 4.10 -11.11 -0.47
N PHE A 16 3.13 -11.23 0.42
CA PHE A 16 3.38 -11.66 1.80
C PHE A 16 3.86 -13.12 1.91
N GLN A 17 3.45 -13.99 0.99
CA GLN A 17 3.94 -15.38 0.93
C GLN A 17 5.44 -15.48 0.58
N LEU A 18 6.05 -14.42 0.06
CA LEU A 18 7.49 -14.39 -0.22
C LEU A 18 8.35 -14.17 1.03
N PHE A 19 7.73 -13.91 2.19
CA PHE A 19 8.41 -13.65 3.44
C PHE A 19 7.99 -14.67 4.48
N ASP A 20 8.97 -15.31 5.11
CA ASP A 20 8.73 -16.39 6.08
C ASP A 20 8.04 -15.91 7.37
N GLU A 21 8.25 -14.64 7.74
CA GLU A 21 7.68 -14.05 8.95
C GLU A 21 7.07 -12.67 8.69
N ALA A 22 5.79 -12.52 9.06
CA ALA A 22 5.08 -11.24 8.93
C ALA A 22 5.72 -10.10 9.73
N HIS A 23 6.42 -10.41 10.84
CA HIS A 23 7.08 -9.41 11.66
C HIS A 23 8.29 -8.78 10.94
N ASP A 24 9.10 -9.58 10.25
CA ASP A 24 10.24 -9.09 9.46
C ASP A 24 9.74 -8.16 8.34
N LEU A 25 8.67 -8.54 7.65
CA LEU A 25 8.11 -7.71 6.58
C LEU A 25 7.61 -6.35 7.09
N LYS A 26 6.92 -6.31 8.23
CA LYS A 26 6.49 -5.04 8.84
C LYS A 26 7.67 -4.14 9.20
N GLN A 27 8.74 -4.71 9.76
CA GLN A 27 9.95 -3.95 10.08
C GLN A 27 10.64 -3.42 8.80
N ARG A 28 10.74 -4.24 7.76
CA ARG A 28 11.35 -3.85 6.47
C ARG A 28 10.57 -2.77 5.74
N LEU A 29 9.24 -2.76 5.89
CA LEU A 29 8.36 -1.75 5.31
C LEU A 29 8.12 -0.56 6.24
N ASN A 30 8.80 -0.49 7.38
CA ASN A 30 8.72 0.68 8.23
C ASN A 30 9.20 1.92 7.47
N GLY A 31 8.41 3.00 7.48
CA GLY A 31 8.64 4.21 6.70
C GLY A 31 8.35 4.06 5.20
N THR A 32 7.83 2.92 4.73
CA THR A 32 7.36 2.75 3.35
C THR A 32 5.88 3.13 3.27
N ILE A 33 5.53 4.00 2.32
CA ILE A 33 4.14 4.34 2.01
C ILE A 33 3.49 3.14 1.31
N ILE A 34 2.42 2.64 1.90
CA ILE A 34 1.60 1.55 1.35
C ILE A 34 0.35 2.14 0.70
N ALA A 35 0.17 1.91 -0.60
CA ALA A 35 -0.98 2.37 -1.37
C ALA A 35 -1.83 1.22 -1.94
N SER A 36 -3.14 1.40 -1.95
CA SER A 36 -4.12 0.43 -2.47
C SER A 36 -4.98 1.01 -3.58
N ILE A 37 -5.26 0.23 -4.62
CA ILE A 37 -6.17 0.63 -5.71
C ILE A 37 -7.65 0.69 -5.28
N GLY A 38 -8.02 0.08 -4.15
CA GLY A 38 -9.41 0.05 -3.73
C GLY A 38 -9.66 -0.67 -2.40
N PRO A 39 -10.93 -0.69 -1.94
CA PRO A 39 -11.29 -1.13 -0.59
C PRO A 39 -10.96 -2.60 -0.33
N ILE A 40 -11.28 -3.50 -1.27
CA ILE A 40 -11.00 -4.94 -1.11
C ILE A 40 -9.50 -5.21 -0.94
N THR A 41 -8.66 -4.51 -1.70
CA THR A 41 -7.20 -4.61 -1.59
C THR A 41 -6.69 -3.97 -0.31
N ALA A 42 -7.28 -2.87 0.13
CA ALA A 42 -6.92 -2.22 1.39
C ALA A 42 -7.23 -3.12 2.60
N ASP A 43 -8.37 -3.80 2.59
CA ASP A 43 -8.75 -4.72 3.66
C ASP A 43 -7.80 -5.93 3.70
N THR A 44 -7.41 -6.46 2.53
CA THR A 44 -6.41 -7.53 2.48
C THR A 44 -5.06 -7.08 3.04
N ILE A 45 -4.61 -5.85 2.79
CA ILE A 45 -3.37 -5.32 3.37
C ILE A 45 -3.46 -5.26 4.90
N ARG A 46 -4.60 -4.81 5.43
CA ARG A 46 -4.87 -4.74 6.88
C ARG A 46 -4.94 -6.12 7.53
N GLU A 47 -5.57 -7.09 6.87
CA GLU A 47 -5.58 -8.50 7.32
C GLU A 47 -4.17 -9.06 7.47
N MET A 48 -3.25 -8.67 6.57
CA MET A 48 -1.84 -9.06 6.66
C MET A 48 -1.03 -8.20 7.66
N GLY A 49 -1.70 -7.27 8.34
CA GLY A 49 -1.17 -6.51 9.47
C GLY A 49 -0.39 -5.26 9.08
N LEU A 50 -0.50 -4.76 7.85
CA LEU A 50 0.04 -3.47 7.44
C LEU A 50 -1.06 -2.41 7.41
N ASP A 51 -0.68 -1.16 7.64
CA ASP A 51 -1.56 -0.01 7.46
C ASP A 51 -1.53 0.48 6.00
N VAL A 52 -2.68 0.99 5.55
CA VAL A 52 -2.83 1.60 4.23
C VAL A 52 -2.79 3.11 4.38
N HIS A 53 -1.78 3.73 3.79
CA HIS A 53 -1.56 5.17 3.85
C HIS A 53 -2.37 5.88 2.78
N VAL A 54 -2.46 5.27 1.58
CA VAL A 54 -3.16 5.84 0.42
C VAL A 54 -4.14 4.82 -0.15
N MET A 55 -5.37 5.23 -0.41
CA MET A 55 -6.34 4.43 -1.16
C MET A 55 -6.90 5.25 -2.32
N ALA A 56 -6.90 4.69 -3.52
CA ALA A 56 -7.44 5.35 -4.69
C ALA A 56 -8.95 5.64 -4.53
N ALA A 57 -9.39 6.82 -4.99
CA ALA A 57 -10.81 7.17 -4.99
C ALA A 57 -11.66 6.33 -5.97
N ARG A 58 -11.00 5.71 -6.96
CA ARG A 58 -11.61 4.80 -7.94
C ARG A 58 -10.65 3.64 -8.19
N ASN A 59 -11.19 2.46 -8.49
CA ASN A 59 -10.42 1.26 -8.78
C ASN A 59 -9.78 1.29 -10.18
N THR A 60 -8.91 2.28 -10.41
CA THR A 60 -8.16 2.48 -11.66
C THR A 60 -6.74 2.92 -11.34
N ILE A 61 -5.80 2.55 -12.21
CA ILE A 61 -4.38 2.94 -12.06
C ILE A 61 -4.19 4.47 -12.05
N PRO A 62 -4.83 5.27 -12.93
CA PRO A 62 -4.69 6.71 -12.88
C PRO A 62 -5.17 7.33 -11.55
N ALA A 63 -6.26 6.82 -10.98
CA ALA A 63 -6.75 7.30 -9.69
C ALA A 63 -5.79 6.97 -8.54
N LEU A 64 -5.18 5.77 -8.57
CA LEU A 64 -4.15 5.38 -7.60
C LEU A 64 -2.93 6.29 -7.67
N VAL A 65 -2.42 6.55 -8.87
CA VAL A 65 -1.29 7.45 -9.08
C VAL A 65 -1.63 8.86 -8.59
N GLN A 66 -2.81 9.38 -8.91
CA GLN A 66 -3.24 10.70 -8.47
C GLN A 66 -3.30 10.80 -6.94
N SER A 67 -3.95 9.84 -6.28
CA SER A 67 -4.03 9.81 -4.81
C SER A 67 -2.65 9.72 -4.15
N LEU A 68 -1.71 9.00 -4.75
CA LEU A 68 -0.33 8.92 -4.26
C LEU A 68 0.42 10.25 -4.41
N VAL A 69 0.31 10.90 -5.57
CA VAL A 69 0.92 12.22 -5.81
C VAL A 69 0.37 13.25 -4.84
N ASP A 70 -0.94 13.25 -4.62
CA ASP A 70 -1.58 14.17 -3.69
C ASP A 70 -1.08 13.92 -2.26
N TYR A 71 -1.02 12.67 -1.81
CA TYR A 71 -0.49 12.31 -0.48
C TYR A 71 0.94 12.82 -0.26
N VAL A 72 1.86 12.51 -1.19
CA VAL A 72 3.28 12.89 -1.05
C VAL A 72 3.47 14.42 -1.06
N ARG A 73 2.67 15.15 -1.85
CA ARG A 73 2.73 16.63 -1.88
C ARG A 73 2.26 17.28 -0.59
N HIS A 74 1.35 16.64 0.16
CA HIS A 74 0.86 17.18 1.43
C HIS A 74 1.79 16.82 2.61
N GLU A 75 2.55 15.74 2.52
CA GLU A 75 3.52 15.32 3.56
C GLU A 75 4.86 16.07 3.48
N VAL A 76 5.20 16.66 2.34
CA VAL A 76 6.40 17.50 2.19
C VAL A 76 6.00 18.97 2.45
N PRO A 77 6.40 19.59 3.57
CA PRO A 77 6.21 21.03 3.77
C PRO A 77 6.92 21.78 2.64
N SER A 78 6.26 22.83 2.14
CA SER A 78 6.83 23.71 1.10
C SER A 78 8.09 24.42 1.57
#